data_AF-A0A2E5EC18-F1
#
_entry.id   AF-A0A2E5EC18-F1
#
_cell.length_a   1.000
_cell.length_b   1.000
_cell.length_c   1.000
_cell.angle_alpha   90.00
_cell.angle_beta   90.00
_cell.angle_gamma   90.00
#
_symmetry.space_group_name_H-M   'P 1'
#
loop_
_entity.id
_entity.type
_entity.pdbx_description
1 polymer ?
#
loop_
_entity_poly.entity_id
_entity_poly.type
_entity_poly.pdbx_seq_one_letter_code
_entity_poly.pdbx_strand_id
1 'polypeptide(L)'
;MKMMLSPACLSICLASTPGEGLQPLRFPEPLASLSLVEQDRFDFGRLQYIRQFDVASGLGPTVNNDSCGLCHAHPLGGWGMQRVTRFGFMDEMGEFMPLDPLGDTLWQHVLVVDGEDCAEEIPAEVNHSARRITLGSGGFGLIEAIPSEQILKVQSTQTPGIQGIVHWVDSIEDSHGSPPRIGRFGWKAQEATILAFSAKAASDEMGITTWLVQQEPPPNGDVDQLLQCDDVPDPETGIDVEGFDYLSAITDFQRFMAPPPRAPASGMRGELIMDQIGCSSCHVPAFTTSVSQDLEEALRGKMIQPYSDFLLHDMGAAGDGIEEGEAQEWWMKTTPLWGLAAQPASWHDGRCSEEEIHDRLLCAITQHGASGSQAVASVEAFESLSPDSRNDLLNFLASLGRRPFDVDRDAHIGRYDFTSPSDGFSTCYGKPVAPDDPCAIHDHDSDGMIGIADLNSLALAWDDLKTDCNENGQWDIEDLILGSSPDVDGNGIPDECTICPGDLDLDGKVDVDDLLVLISIEWGCSSGCLGDLDSSGSVDAVDVLYLIALWGSC
;
A
#
# COMPACT_ATOMS: atom_id res chain seq x y z
N MET A 1 0.61 56.59 -18.07
CA MET A 1 -0.26 56.89 -16.91
C MET A 1 -0.97 55.59 -16.59
N LYS A 2 -0.51 54.88 -15.54
CA LYS A 2 -0.98 53.56 -15.13
C LYS A 2 -2.41 53.68 -14.62
N MET A 3 -3.33 52.85 -15.12
CA MET A 3 -4.61 52.60 -14.47
C MET A 3 -4.57 51.18 -13.90
N MET A 4 -4.61 51.13 -12.57
CA MET A 4 -4.69 49.93 -11.75
C MET A 4 -6.07 49.30 -11.92
N LEU A 5 -6.12 47.99 -12.14
CA LEU A 5 -7.32 47.17 -11.95
C LEU A 5 -7.01 46.18 -10.82
N SER A 6 -7.85 46.25 -9.78
CA SER A 6 -7.85 45.44 -8.56
C SER A 6 -8.24 43.98 -8.88
N PRO A 7 -7.74 42.97 -8.15
CA PRO A 7 -8.17 41.59 -8.33
C PRO A 7 -9.55 41.39 -7.68
N ALA A 8 -10.42 40.66 -8.38
CA ALA A 8 -11.74 40.28 -7.91
C ALA A 8 -11.65 39.09 -6.96
N CYS A 9 -12.46 39.13 -5.90
CA CYS A 9 -12.62 38.11 -4.88
C CYS A 9 -12.85 36.71 -5.46
N LEU A 10 -12.00 35.77 -5.05
CA LEU A 10 -12.27 34.35 -5.11
C LEU A 10 -13.37 34.05 -4.09
N SER A 11 -14.52 33.54 -4.56
CA SER A 11 -15.59 33.07 -3.68
C SER A 11 -15.10 31.81 -2.97
N ILE A 12 -14.98 31.89 -1.64
CA ILE A 12 -14.87 30.74 -0.76
C ILE A 12 -16.20 30.01 -0.84
N CYS A 13 -16.26 28.96 -1.67
CA CYS A 13 -17.24 27.90 -1.45
C CYS A 13 -16.77 27.16 -0.20
N LEU A 14 -17.64 27.08 0.81
CA LEU A 14 -17.54 26.09 1.87
C LEU A 14 -17.70 24.71 1.20
N ALA A 15 -16.60 24.16 0.72
CA ALA A 15 -16.50 22.76 0.36
C ALA A 15 -16.50 21.96 1.67
N SER A 16 -17.31 20.90 1.71
CA SER A 16 -17.07 19.77 2.60
C SER A 16 -15.58 19.40 2.52
N THR A 17 -14.97 19.11 3.66
CA THR A 17 -13.59 18.65 3.76
C THR A 17 -13.35 17.47 2.80
N PRO A 18 -12.31 17.51 1.95
CA PRO A 18 -11.93 16.36 1.16
C PRO A 18 -11.43 15.27 2.12
N GLY A 19 -12.14 14.15 2.26
CA GLY A 19 -11.63 12.99 3.01
C GLY A 19 -12.57 12.33 4.01
N GLU A 20 -13.72 12.92 4.35
CA GLU A 20 -14.71 12.25 5.24
C GLU A 20 -15.15 10.90 4.62
N GLY A 21 -14.67 9.80 5.21
CA GLY A 21 -15.08 8.43 4.90
C GLY A 21 -14.26 7.69 3.81
N LEU A 22 -13.08 8.18 3.43
CA LEU A 22 -12.23 7.52 2.41
C LEU A 22 -10.88 7.01 2.90
N GLN A 23 -10.42 7.38 4.10
CA GLN A 23 -9.14 6.89 4.62
C GLN A 23 -9.37 5.54 5.32
N PRO A 24 -8.86 4.43 4.79
CA PRO A 24 -8.90 3.18 5.52
C PRO A 24 -7.97 3.24 6.74
N LEU A 25 -8.17 2.32 7.68
CA LEU A 25 -7.26 2.18 8.84
C LEU A 25 -6.07 1.29 8.49
N ARG A 26 -6.23 0.41 7.51
CA ARG A 26 -5.24 -0.57 7.09
C ARG A 26 -5.25 -0.72 5.57
N PHE A 27 -4.26 -1.44 5.05
CA PHE A 27 -4.22 -1.82 3.65
C PHE A 27 -3.87 -3.31 3.54
N PRO A 28 -4.55 -4.11 2.70
CA PRO A 28 -5.76 -3.76 1.95
C PRO A 28 -7.01 -3.71 2.86
N GLU A 29 -7.88 -2.74 2.60
CA GLU A 29 -9.26 -2.70 3.11
C GLU A 29 -10.21 -2.42 1.93
N PRO A 30 -11.48 -2.86 2.00
CA PRO A 30 -12.49 -2.47 1.03
C PRO A 30 -12.84 -0.98 1.16
N LEU A 31 -13.40 -0.39 0.10
CA LEU A 31 -13.99 0.94 0.18
C LEU A 31 -15.10 0.97 1.26
N ALA A 32 -15.09 1.97 2.14
CA ALA A 32 -16.03 2.03 3.27
C ALA A 32 -17.53 2.11 2.88
N SER A 33 -17.83 2.40 1.61
CA SER A 33 -19.20 2.57 1.10
C SER A 33 -19.69 1.42 0.21
N LEU A 34 -19.01 0.27 0.22
CA LEU A 34 -19.52 -0.93 -0.47
C LEU A 34 -20.86 -1.37 0.14
N SER A 35 -21.78 -1.78 -0.73
CA SER A 35 -22.94 -2.58 -0.34
C SER A 35 -22.51 -3.97 0.13
N LEU A 36 -23.40 -4.68 0.85
CA LEU A 36 -23.11 -6.06 1.30
C LEU A 36 -22.74 -7.00 0.15
N VAL A 37 -23.37 -6.84 -1.02
CA VAL A 37 -23.06 -7.67 -2.20
C VAL A 37 -21.69 -7.35 -2.77
N GLU A 38 -21.29 -6.08 -2.80
CA GLU A 38 -19.95 -5.69 -3.25
C GLU A 38 -18.88 -6.11 -2.24
N GLN A 39 -19.18 -6.07 -0.94
CA GLN A 39 -18.32 -6.60 0.12
C GLN A 39 -18.08 -8.11 -0.06
N ASP A 40 -19.14 -8.91 -0.28
CA ASP A 40 -19.01 -10.35 -0.52
C ASP A 40 -18.13 -10.64 -1.76
N ARG A 41 -18.26 -9.83 -2.82
CA ARG A 41 -17.43 -9.93 -4.03
C ARG A 41 -15.97 -9.57 -3.77
N PHE A 42 -15.70 -8.53 -2.99
CA PHE A 42 -14.36 -8.16 -2.56
C PHE A 42 -13.71 -9.28 -1.74
N ASP A 43 -14.44 -9.86 -0.77
CA ASP A 43 -13.93 -10.91 0.10
C ASP A 43 -13.68 -12.23 -0.64
N PHE A 44 -14.60 -12.62 -1.54
CA PHE A 44 -14.39 -13.76 -2.42
C PHE A 44 -13.22 -13.53 -3.39
N GLY A 45 -13.16 -12.34 -3.98
CA GLY A 45 -12.06 -11.91 -4.83
C GLY A 45 -10.71 -12.01 -4.15
N ARG A 46 -10.63 -11.60 -2.88
CA ARG A 46 -9.42 -11.71 -2.06
C ARG A 46 -8.93 -13.16 -1.93
N LEU A 47 -9.85 -14.12 -1.77
CA LEU A 47 -9.53 -15.55 -1.70
C LEU A 47 -9.02 -16.08 -3.04
N GLN A 48 -9.62 -15.65 -4.16
CA GLN A 48 -9.13 -16.02 -5.50
C GLN A 48 -7.79 -15.36 -5.82
N TYR A 49 -7.55 -14.15 -5.35
CA TYR A 49 -6.30 -13.41 -5.58
C TYR A 49 -5.07 -14.10 -4.93
N ILE A 50 -5.27 -14.78 -3.80
CA ILE A 50 -4.22 -15.59 -3.13
C ILE A 50 -4.23 -17.06 -3.55
N ARG A 51 -5.15 -17.47 -4.44
CA ARG A 51 -5.22 -18.84 -4.91
C ARG A 51 -3.94 -19.18 -5.65
N GLN A 52 -3.26 -20.22 -5.18
CA GLN A 52 -2.13 -20.84 -5.88
C GLN A 52 -2.66 -21.83 -6.90
N PHE A 53 -2.13 -21.73 -8.12
CA PHE A 53 -2.34 -22.69 -9.17
C PHE A 53 -1.17 -23.68 -9.20
N ASP A 54 -1.46 -24.93 -9.49
CA ASP A 54 -0.48 -25.94 -9.86
C ASP A 54 -0.73 -26.40 -11.31
N VAL A 55 0.19 -27.20 -11.84
CA VAL A 55 0.11 -27.77 -13.20
C VAL A 55 -1.23 -28.50 -13.41
N ALA A 56 -1.73 -29.23 -12.41
CA ALA A 56 -3.00 -29.96 -12.53
C ALA A 56 -4.24 -29.04 -12.58
N SER A 57 -4.11 -27.80 -12.11
CA SER A 57 -5.10 -26.75 -12.22
C SER A 57 -4.91 -25.84 -13.44
N GLY A 58 -3.90 -26.14 -14.26
CA GLY A 58 -3.59 -25.45 -15.52
C GLY A 58 -2.63 -24.28 -15.39
N LEU A 59 -1.76 -24.27 -14.38
CA LEU A 59 -0.61 -23.38 -14.38
C LEU A 59 0.25 -23.66 -15.62
N GLY A 60 0.55 -22.62 -16.40
CA GLY A 60 1.33 -22.75 -17.64
C GLY A 60 2.70 -23.39 -17.40
N PRO A 61 3.34 -23.95 -18.44
CA PRO A 61 4.60 -24.69 -18.29
C PRO A 61 5.76 -23.80 -17.82
N THR A 62 5.68 -22.50 -18.13
CA THR A 62 6.60 -21.44 -17.71
C THR A 62 5.83 -20.30 -17.07
N VAL A 63 6.30 -19.82 -15.92
CA VAL A 63 5.62 -18.74 -15.17
C VAL A 63 6.62 -17.78 -14.53
N ASN A 64 6.12 -16.66 -14.02
CA ASN A 64 6.83 -15.80 -13.08
C ASN A 64 6.41 -16.06 -11.64
N ASN A 65 5.17 -16.52 -11.41
CA ASN A 65 4.69 -17.00 -10.12
C ASN A 65 3.42 -17.86 -10.30
N ASP A 66 2.93 -18.44 -9.21
CA ASP A 66 1.74 -19.31 -9.22
C ASP A 66 0.46 -18.66 -8.66
N SER A 67 0.55 -17.38 -8.25
CA SER A 67 -0.58 -16.62 -7.72
C SER A 67 -0.33 -15.11 -7.75
N CYS A 68 -1.40 -14.32 -7.90
CA CYS A 68 -1.32 -12.86 -7.83
C CYS A 68 -0.81 -12.40 -6.46
N GLY A 69 -1.25 -13.06 -5.38
CA GLY A 69 -0.89 -12.74 -4.01
C GLY A 69 0.59 -12.88 -3.66
N LEU A 70 1.36 -13.73 -4.36
CA LEU A 70 2.81 -13.86 -4.14
C LEU A 70 3.62 -12.73 -4.80
N CYS A 71 3.13 -12.19 -5.91
CA CYS A 71 3.69 -10.97 -6.50
C CYS A 71 3.25 -9.73 -5.73
N HIS A 72 1.97 -9.63 -5.38
CA HIS A 72 1.37 -8.46 -4.72
C HIS A 72 1.19 -8.68 -3.22
N ALA A 73 2.30 -8.88 -2.50
CA ALA A 73 2.28 -9.39 -1.13
C ALA A 73 2.51 -8.35 -0.01
N HIS A 74 2.92 -7.11 -0.32
CA HIS A 74 3.33 -6.12 0.67
C HIS A 74 2.45 -4.85 0.67
N PRO A 75 1.38 -4.83 1.49
CA PRO A 75 0.59 -5.98 1.96
C PRO A 75 -0.18 -6.62 0.79
N LEU A 76 -1.13 -7.53 1.04
CA LEU A 76 -1.86 -8.20 -0.05
C LEU A 76 -2.54 -7.19 -1.00
N GLY A 77 -2.36 -7.35 -2.32
CA GLY A 77 -2.80 -6.36 -3.32
C GLY A 77 -1.90 -5.12 -3.41
N GLY A 78 -0.90 -5.01 -2.54
CA GLY A 78 0.12 -3.97 -2.55
C GLY A 78 1.29 -4.29 -3.46
N TRP A 79 2.42 -3.70 -3.13
CA TRP A 79 3.65 -3.82 -3.90
C TRP A 79 4.33 -5.16 -3.66
N GLY A 80 5.23 -5.49 -4.57
CA GLY A 80 6.04 -6.69 -4.46
C GLY A 80 7.51 -6.41 -4.75
N MET A 81 8.37 -7.17 -4.09
CA MET A 81 9.78 -7.25 -4.47
C MET A 81 10.04 -8.24 -5.61
N GLN A 82 9.01 -8.96 -6.07
CA GLN A 82 9.11 -9.79 -7.26
C GLN A 82 9.46 -8.92 -8.46
N ARG A 83 10.47 -9.38 -9.21
CA ARG A 83 10.97 -8.69 -10.40
C ARG A 83 10.73 -9.55 -11.61
N VAL A 84 10.02 -8.99 -12.57
CA VAL A 84 9.90 -9.56 -13.90
C VAL A 84 10.98 -9.00 -14.81
N THR A 85 11.41 -9.78 -15.79
CA THR A 85 12.38 -9.33 -16.80
C THR A 85 11.65 -9.04 -18.09
N ARG A 86 11.86 -7.84 -18.62
CA ARG A 86 11.49 -7.44 -19.97
C ARG A 86 12.72 -7.51 -20.87
N PHE A 87 12.60 -7.99 -22.10
CA PHE A 87 13.73 -8.17 -23.01
C PHE A 87 13.39 -7.90 -24.48
N GLY A 88 14.42 -7.62 -25.27
CA GLY A 88 14.31 -7.39 -26.71
C GLY A 88 15.65 -6.99 -27.33
N PHE A 89 15.60 -6.32 -28.47
CA PHE A 89 16.79 -5.83 -29.15
C PHE A 89 16.90 -4.32 -29.07
N MET A 90 18.13 -3.83 -29.05
CA MET A 90 18.48 -2.46 -29.35
C MET A 90 19.33 -2.47 -30.62
N ASP A 91 18.94 -1.69 -31.63
CA ASP A 91 19.70 -1.59 -32.87
C ASP A 91 20.97 -0.72 -32.73
N GLU A 92 21.75 -0.57 -33.81
CA GLU A 92 22.97 0.25 -33.79
C GLU A 92 22.69 1.75 -33.59
N MET A 93 21.45 2.20 -33.78
CA MET A 93 20.99 3.57 -33.61
C MET A 93 20.47 3.83 -32.19
N GLY A 94 20.28 2.78 -31.39
CA GLY A 94 19.76 2.87 -30.03
C GLY A 94 18.23 2.83 -29.96
N GLU A 95 17.57 2.32 -31.01
CA GLU A 95 16.12 2.12 -31.06
C GLU A 95 15.78 0.68 -30.66
N PHE A 96 14.74 0.51 -29.85
CA PHE A 96 14.31 -0.82 -29.43
C PHE A 96 13.56 -1.54 -30.55
N MET A 97 13.71 -2.85 -30.62
CA MET A 97 12.91 -3.72 -31.47
C MET A 97 12.43 -4.93 -30.66
N PRO A 98 11.12 -5.19 -30.59
CA PRO A 98 10.62 -6.40 -29.95
C PRO A 98 11.03 -7.64 -30.76
N LEU A 99 11.20 -8.77 -30.07
CA LEU A 99 11.50 -10.07 -30.69
C LEU A 99 10.33 -10.62 -31.49
N ASP A 100 9.12 -10.47 -30.95
CA ASP A 100 7.87 -10.86 -31.59
C ASP A 100 7.19 -9.61 -32.17
N PRO A 101 6.73 -9.61 -33.44
CA PRO A 101 5.84 -8.59 -33.98
C PRO A 101 4.58 -8.32 -33.15
N LEU A 102 4.13 -9.27 -32.31
CA LEU A 102 3.02 -9.11 -31.36
C LEU A 102 3.45 -8.37 -30.07
N GLY A 103 4.74 -8.13 -29.87
CA GLY A 103 5.26 -7.19 -28.88
C GLY A 103 5.43 -7.74 -27.47
N ASP A 104 5.39 -9.06 -27.26
CA ASP A 104 5.70 -9.58 -25.93
C ASP A 104 7.20 -9.43 -25.65
N THR A 105 7.46 -8.91 -24.46
CA THR A 105 8.80 -8.63 -23.94
C THR A 105 9.01 -9.33 -22.61
N LEU A 106 7.97 -9.92 -22.01
CA LEU A 106 8.02 -10.55 -20.71
C LEU A 106 8.68 -11.93 -20.81
N TRP A 107 9.59 -12.21 -19.87
CA TRP A 107 10.14 -13.54 -19.69
C TRP A 107 9.44 -14.25 -18.54
N GLN A 108 8.92 -15.46 -18.77
CA GLN A 108 8.43 -16.41 -17.79
C GLN A 108 9.56 -17.34 -17.33
N HIS A 109 10.25 -16.95 -16.26
CA HIS A 109 11.55 -17.52 -15.91
C HIS A 109 11.52 -18.85 -15.11
N VAL A 110 10.35 -19.31 -14.67
CA VAL A 110 10.20 -20.51 -13.84
C VAL A 110 9.56 -21.64 -14.64
N LEU A 111 10.32 -22.71 -14.89
CA LEU A 111 9.79 -23.97 -15.43
C LEU A 111 9.11 -24.77 -14.29
N VAL A 112 7.84 -25.14 -14.49
CA VAL A 112 7.05 -25.90 -13.49
C VAL A 112 6.68 -27.32 -13.91
N VAL A 113 6.91 -27.68 -15.18
CA VAL A 113 6.67 -29.03 -15.74
C VAL A 113 7.96 -29.83 -15.92
N ASP A 114 7.82 -31.15 -16.04
CA ASP A 114 8.93 -32.05 -16.34
C ASP A 114 9.31 -31.95 -17.83
N GLY A 115 10.52 -31.46 -18.12
CA GLY A 115 11.05 -31.41 -19.49
C GLY A 115 11.78 -30.11 -19.75
N GLU A 116 13.11 -30.14 -19.88
CA GLU A 116 13.93 -28.94 -20.10
C GLU A 116 13.55 -28.20 -21.39
N ASP A 117 13.01 -28.91 -22.38
CA ASP A 117 12.55 -28.30 -23.63
C ASP A 117 11.37 -27.36 -23.40
N CYS A 118 10.58 -27.51 -22.33
CA CYS A 118 9.42 -26.64 -22.05
C CYS A 118 9.80 -25.28 -21.44
N ALA A 119 11.08 -25.05 -21.14
CA ALA A 119 11.53 -23.80 -20.55
C ALA A 119 11.53 -22.66 -21.57
N GLU A 120 11.10 -21.48 -21.14
CA GLU A 120 11.28 -20.27 -21.93
C GLU A 120 12.70 -19.75 -21.72
N GLU A 121 13.46 -19.62 -22.81
CA GLU A 121 14.82 -19.08 -22.77
C GLU A 121 14.89 -17.67 -23.38
N ILE A 122 15.71 -16.79 -22.83
CA ILE A 122 16.03 -15.52 -23.50
C ILE A 122 16.88 -15.84 -24.75
N PRO A 123 16.43 -15.52 -25.98
CA PRO A 123 17.19 -15.83 -27.19
C PRO A 123 18.59 -15.19 -27.16
N ALA A 124 19.60 -15.92 -27.63
CA ALA A 124 21.01 -15.48 -27.58
C ALA A 124 21.29 -14.17 -28.35
N GLU A 125 20.37 -13.77 -29.21
CA GLU A 125 20.44 -12.57 -30.04
C GLU A 125 20.06 -11.31 -29.25
N VAL A 126 19.28 -11.46 -28.16
CA VAL A 126 18.84 -10.38 -27.27
C VAL A 126 20.05 -9.64 -26.71
N ASN A 127 20.02 -8.33 -26.82
CA ASN A 127 21.09 -7.45 -26.33
C ASN A 127 20.59 -6.37 -25.37
N HIS A 128 19.29 -6.32 -25.09
CA HIS A 128 18.70 -5.38 -24.14
C HIS A 128 17.68 -6.05 -23.22
N SER A 129 17.72 -5.68 -21.94
CA SER A 129 16.76 -6.17 -20.95
C SER A 129 16.59 -5.17 -19.81
N ALA A 130 15.43 -5.20 -19.18
CA ALA A 130 15.10 -4.39 -18.03
C ALA A 130 14.35 -5.20 -16.99
N ARG A 131 14.42 -4.77 -15.73
CA ARG A 131 13.63 -5.36 -14.64
C ARG A 131 12.50 -4.43 -14.24
N ARG A 132 11.36 -5.03 -13.88
CA ARG A 132 10.22 -4.32 -13.31
C ARG A 132 9.77 -4.97 -12.00
N ILE A 133 9.62 -4.19 -10.94
CA ILE A 133 9.02 -4.62 -9.67
C ILE A 133 7.50 -4.58 -9.78
N THR A 134 6.83 -5.34 -8.92
CA THR A 134 5.37 -5.41 -8.89
C THR A 134 4.74 -4.13 -8.31
N LEU A 135 3.77 -3.56 -9.03
CA LEU A 135 2.99 -2.37 -8.59
C LEU A 135 1.83 -2.78 -7.67
N GLY A 136 1.47 -1.92 -6.71
CA GLY A 136 0.25 -2.10 -5.92
C GLY A 136 -1.03 -1.73 -6.67
N SER A 137 -2.13 -2.41 -6.35
CA SER A 137 -3.48 -2.22 -6.91
C SER A 137 -4.42 -1.37 -6.03
N GLY A 138 -3.89 -0.75 -4.98
CA GLY A 138 -4.66 0.10 -4.07
C GLY A 138 -5.38 1.25 -4.78
N GLY A 139 -6.70 1.34 -4.59
CA GLY A 139 -7.55 2.37 -5.19
C GLY A 139 -7.76 2.24 -6.70
N PHE A 140 -7.46 1.08 -7.32
CA PHE A 140 -7.55 0.91 -8.77
C PHE A 140 -8.95 1.18 -9.33
N GLY A 141 -10.03 0.76 -8.67
CA GLY A 141 -11.39 1.08 -9.13
C GLY A 141 -11.68 2.57 -9.17
N LEU A 142 -11.12 3.34 -8.23
CA LEU A 142 -11.23 4.79 -8.23
C LEU A 142 -10.43 5.43 -9.37
N ILE A 143 -9.25 4.88 -9.68
CA ILE A 143 -8.40 5.32 -10.81
C ILE A 143 -9.10 5.03 -12.16
N GLU A 144 -9.65 3.83 -12.34
CA GLU A 144 -10.40 3.46 -13.56
C GLU A 144 -11.60 4.41 -13.75
N ALA A 145 -12.25 4.81 -12.66
CA ALA A 145 -13.40 5.69 -12.66
C ALA A 145 -13.06 7.17 -12.97
N ILE A 146 -11.78 7.56 -13.13
CA ILE A 146 -11.40 8.92 -13.54
C ILE A 146 -11.85 9.18 -14.99
N PRO A 147 -12.69 10.21 -15.24
CA PRO A 147 -13.08 10.61 -16.59
C PRO A 147 -11.86 10.97 -17.44
N SER A 148 -11.78 10.42 -18.65
CA SER A 148 -10.68 10.66 -19.60
C SER A 148 -10.46 12.15 -19.89
N GLU A 149 -11.50 12.97 -19.85
CA GLU A 149 -11.40 14.42 -20.06
C GLU A 149 -10.55 15.12 -19.00
N GLN A 150 -10.49 14.58 -17.77
CA GLN A 150 -9.64 15.16 -16.72
C GLN A 150 -8.16 14.90 -17.01
N ILE A 151 -7.81 13.68 -17.44
CA ILE A 151 -6.42 13.32 -17.82
C ILE A 151 -5.98 14.15 -19.04
N LEU A 152 -6.84 14.25 -20.07
CA LEU A 152 -6.57 15.08 -21.25
C LEU A 152 -6.42 16.56 -20.90
N LYS A 153 -7.21 17.06 -19.94
CA LYS A 153 -7.09 18.42 -19.46
C LYS A 153 -5.74 18.65 -18.78
N VAL A 154 -5.30 17.74 -17.92
CA VAL A 154 -3.97 17.80 -17.29
C VAL A 154 -2.87 17.91 -18.36
N GLN A 155 -2.85 16.98 -19.31
CA GLN A 155 -1.88 17.00 -20.43
C GLN A 155 -1.88 18.36 -21.15
N SER A 156 -3.06 18.90 -21.45
CA SER A 156 -3.19 20.17 -22.18
C SER A 156 -2.70 21.40 -21.40
N THR A 157 -2.59 21.30 -20.08
CA THR A 157 -2.19 22.39 -19.19
C THR A 157 -0.73 22.33 -18.75
N GLN A 158 -0.04 21.20 -18.96
CA GLN A 158 1.38 21.08 -18.69
C GLN A 158 2.21 22.00 -19.60
N THR A 159 3.31 22.52 -19.07
CA THR A 159 4.21 23.41 -19.81
C THR A 159 5.00 22.63 -20.87
N PRO A 160 5.35 23.27 -22.01
CA PRO A 160 6.24 22.65 -22.98
C PRO A 160 7.57 22.24 -22.33
N GLY A 161 7.98 20.98 -22.51
CA GLY A 161 9.18 20.39 -21.91
C GLY A 161 8.92 19.43 -20.75
N ILE A 162 7.76 19.53 -20.07
CA ILE A 162 7.32 18.56 -19.05
C ILE A 162 5.96 17.94 -19.40
N GLN A 163 5.45 18.21 -20.61
CA GLN A 163 4.20 17.65 -21.08
C GLN A 163 4.35 16.14 -21.29
N GLY A 164 3.55 15.38 -20.55
CA GLY A 164 3.40 13.95 -20.72
C GLY A 164 2.50 13.63 -21.92
N ILE A 165 2.41 12.35 -22.24
CA ILE A 165 1.62 11.87 -23.37
C ILE A 165 0.66 10.78 -22.88
N VAL A 166 -0.61 10.90 -23.24
CA VAL A 166 -1.60 9.84 -23.06
C VAL A 166 -1.19 8.64 -23.90
N HIS A 167 -1.11 7.47 -23.28
CA HIS A 167 -1.05 6.19 -23.99
C HIS A 167 -2.48 5.79 -24.38
N TRP A 168 -2.76 5.70 -25.67
CA TRP A 168 -4.03 5.18 -26.17
C TRP A 168 -3.88 3.68 -26.43
N VAL A 169 -4.71 2.88 -25.79
CA VAL A 169 -4.62 1.41 -25.84
C VAL A 169 -5.96 0.81 -26.21
N ASP A 170 -5.91 -0.25 -27.01
CA ASP A 170 -7.09 -1.08 -27.29
C ASP A 170 -7.36 -1.97 -26.07
N SER A 171 -8.62 -2.04 -25.64
CA SER A 171 -9.03 -2.87 -24.51
C SER A 171 -9.53 -4.22 -25.04
N ILE A 172 -9.01 -5.32 -24.50
CA ILE A 172 -9.34 -6.67 -25.00
C ILE A 172 -10.80 -7.08 -24.76
N GLU A 173 -11.49 -6.44 -23.81
CA GLU A 173 -12.92 -6.62 -23.55
C GLU A 173 -13.82 -5.82 -24.51
N ASP A 174 -13.25 -4.89 -25.27
CA ASP A 174 -14.01 -4.11 -26.23
C ASP A 174 -14.23 -4.87 -27.55
N SER A 175 -15.32 -4.54 -28.23
CA SER A 175 -15.56 -5.07 -29.58
C SER A 175 -14.49 -4.58 -30.55
N HIS A 176 -14.06 -5.44 -31.46
CA HIS A 176 -13.07 -5.07 -32.48
C HIS A 176 -13.46 -3.78 -33.24
N GLY A 177 -12.53 -2.82 -33.30
CA GLY A 177 -12.74 -1.50 -33.91
C GLY A 177 -13.41 -0.47 -33.00
N SER A 178 -13.61 -0.77 -31.72
CA SER A 178 -13.96 0.25 -30.73
C SER A 178 -12.84 1.30 -30.62
N PRO A 179 -13.16 2.56 -30.28
CA PRO A 179 -12.13 3.56 -30.05
C PRO A 179 -11.19 3.14 -28.91
N PRO A 180 -9.88 3.40 -29.00
CA PRO A 180 -8.95 3.10 -27.93
C PRO A 180 -9.29 3.92 -26.68
N ARG A 181 -8.89 3.38 -25.52
CA ARG A 181 -9.07 3.99 -24.20
C ARG A 181 -7.75 4.55 -23.71
N ILE A 182 -7.82 5.46 -22.74
CA ILE A 182 -6.62 5.95 -22.05
C ILE A 182 -6.07 4.83 -21.16
N GLY A 183 -4.81 4.49 -21.33
CA GLY A 183 -4.07 3.59 -20.47
C GLY A 183 -3.88 4.14 -19.05
N ARG A 184 -4.00 3.29 -18.03
CA ARG A 184 -3.92 3.69 -16.60
C ARG A 184 -3.07 2.74 -15.76
N PHE A 185 -3.01 1.47 -16.15
CA PHE A 185 -2.41 0.37 -15.39
C PHE A 185 -1.14 -0.17 -16.05
N GLY A 186 -0.25 -0.73 -15.24
CA GLY A 186 1.10 -1.12 -15.65
C GLY A 186 2.11 0.03 -15.68
N TRP A 187 3.40 -0.29 -15.82
CA TRP A 187 4.50 0.69 -15.78
C TRP A 187 4.53 1.66 -16.97
N LYS A 188 3.95 1.26 -18.10
CA LYS A 188 3.85 2.08 -19.33
C LYS A 188 2.40 2.37 -19.70
N ALA A 189 1.47 2.31 -18.74
CA ALA A 189 0.04 2.56 -18.99
C ALA A 189 -0.53 1.64 -20.09
N GLN A 190 -0.05 0.41 -20.21
CA GLN A 190 -0.40 -0.47 -21.32
C GLN A 190 -1.83 -1.04 -21.23
N GLU A 191 -2.50 -0.93 -20.07
CA GLU A 191 -3.87 -1.38 -19.89
C GLU A 191 -4.81 -0.26 -19.41
N ALA A 192 -6.03 -0.23 -19.97
CA ALA A 192 -7.02 0.79 -19.66
C ALA A 192 -7.98 0.42 -18.52
N THR A 193 -8.22 -0.87 -18.30
CA THR A 193 -9.17 -1.39 -17.30
C THR A 193 -8.53 -2.47 -16.43
N ILE A 194 -9.07 -2.63 -15.22
CA ILE A 194 -8.62 -3.65 -14.27
C ILE A 194 -8.94 -5.04 -14.79
N LEU A 195 -10.04 -5.20 -15.53
CA LEU A 195 -10.44 -6.48 -16.13
C LEU A 195 -9.41 -6.94 -17.17
N ALA A 196 -9.05 -6.05 -18.12
CA ALA A 196 -8.01 -6.35 -19.12
C ALA A 196 -6.66 -6.62 -18.45
N PHE A 197 -6.27 -5.78 -17.48
CA PHE A 197 -5.04 -5.95 -16.72
C PHE A 197 -4.98 -7.29 -15.99
N SER A 198 -6.07 -7.70 -15.34
CA SER A 198 -6.14 -8.97 -14.61
C SER A 198 -6.09 -10.18 -15.54
N ALA A 199 -6.79 -10.13 -16.67
CA ALA A 199 -6.81 -11.24 -17.64
C ALA A 199 -5.46 -11.44 -18.32
N LYS A 200 -4.80 -10.33 -18.72
CA LYS A 200 -3.47 -10.39 -19.31
C LYS A 200 -2.42 -10.79 -18.29
N ALA A 201 -2.45 -10.26 -17.06
CA ALA A 201 -1.51 -10.68 -16.03
C ALA A 201 -1.67 -12.18 -15.67
N ALA A 202 -2.90 -12.71 -15.62
CA ALA A 202 -3.12 -14.13 -15.38
C ALA A 202 -2.47 -15.00 -16.48
N SER A 203 -2.58 -14.59 -17.73
CA SER A 203 -2.00 -15.32 -18.87
C SER A 203 -0.49 -15.08 -19.00
N ASP A 204 -0.05 -13.83 -19.09
CA ASP A 204 1.33 -13.44 -19.34
C ASP A 204 2.27 -13.82 -18.18
N GLU A 205 1.81 -13.78 -16.92
CA GLU A 205 2.67 -14.06 -15.75
C GLU A 205 2.53 -15.50 -15.22
N MET A 206 1.38 -16.17 -15.43
CA MET A 206 1.08 -17.48 -14.80
C MET A 206 0.63 -18.56 -15.80
N GLY A 207 0.42 -18.22 -17.09
CA GLY A 207 -0.17 -19.13 -18.08
C GLY A 207 -1.66 -19.42 -17.87
N ILE A 208 -2.32 -18.77 -16.90
CA ILE A 208 -3.74 -19.02 -16.63
C ILE A 208 -4.61 -18.30 -17.63
N THR A 209 -5.29 -19.05 -18.48
CA THR A 209 -6.27 -18.54 -19.42
C THR A 209 -7.66 -18.41 -18.79
N THR A 210 -8.41 -17.47 -19.36
CA THR A 210 -9.70 -17.00 -18.86
C THR A 210 -10.69 -16.92 -20.02
N TRP A 211 -11.95 -16.62 -19.71
CA TRP A 211 -12.93 -16.37 -20.77
C TRP A 211 -12.58 -15.19 -21.69
N LEU A 212 -11.72 -14.27 -21.22
CA LEU A 212 -11.29 -13.07 -21.96
C LEU A 212 -10.00 -13.29 -22.74
N VAL A 213 -9.03 -14.00 -22.17
CA VAL A 213 -7.76 -14.40 -22.80
C VAL A 213 -7.71 -15.92 -22.82
N GLN A 214 -8.03 -16.55 -23.96
CA GLN A 214 -8.27 -17.99 -24.07
C GLN A 214 -7.06 -18.79 -24.59
N GLN A 215 -5.89 -18.16 -24.65
CA GLN A 215 -4.65 -18.77 -25.09
C GLN A 215 -3.53 -18.17 -24.25
N GLU A 216 -2.65 -19.02 -23.74
CA GLU A 216 -1.43 -18.57 -23.06
C GLU A 216 -0.27 -18.33 -24.06
N PRO A 217 0.73 -17.52 -23.66
CA PRO A 217 1.93 -17.33 -24.48
C PRO A 217 2.71 -18.65 -24.60
N PRO A 218 3.00 -19.13 -25.83
CA PRO A 218 3.82 -20.32 -25.99
C PRO A 218 5.28 -20.01 -25.63
N PRO A 219 5.99 -20.92 -24.92
CA PRO A 219 7.42 -20.79 -24.66
C PRO A 219 8.18 -20.49 -25.96
N ASN A 220 8.94 -19.39 -25.96
CA ASN A 220 9.71 -18.92 -27.13
C ASN A 220 8.90 -18.73 -28.43
N GLY A 221 7.57 -18.63 -28.38
CA GLY A 221 6.73 -18.53 -29.57
C GLY A 221 6.34 -19.88 -30.20
N ASP A 222 6.71 -21.03 -29.61
CA ASP A 222 6.48 -22.35 -30.19
C ASP A 222 5.18 -23.02 -29.70
N VAL A 223 4.14 -22.91 -30.50
CA VAL A 223 2.81 -23.49 -30.21
C VAL A 223 2.84 -25.02 -30.18
N ASP A 224 3.66 -25.67 -31.00
CA ASP A 224 3.74 -27.14 -31.04
C ASP A 224 4.42 -27.67 -29.77
N GLN A 225 5.35 -26.90 -29.21
CA GLN A 225 5.96 -27.17 -27.92
C GLN A 225 4.99 -26.96 -26.77
N LEU A 226 4.23 -25.86 -26.76
CA LEU A 226 3.20 -25.61 -25.74
C LEU A 226 2.23 -26.80 -25.61
N LEU A 227 1.71 -27.32 -26.74
CA LEU A 227 0.81 -28.48 -26.77
C LEU A 227 1.42 -29.80 -26.24
N GLN A 228 2.74 -29.86 -26.05
CA GLN A 228 3.43 -31.02 -25.45
C GLN A 228 3.70 -30.81 -23.95
N CYS A 229 3.71 -29.56 -23.51
CA CYS A 229 4.12 -29.13 -22.18
C CYS A 229 2.92 -28.83 -21.27
N ASP A 230 1.80 -28.40 -21.85
CA ASP A 230 0.51 -28.25 -21.17
C ASP A 230 -0.53 -29.24 -21.73
N ASP A 231 -1.15 -29.99 -20.82
CA ASP A 231 -2.21 -30.96 -21.12
C ASP A 231 -3.58 -30.57 -20.54
N VAL A 232 -3.67 -29.41 -19.89
CA VAL A 232 -4.92 -28.85 -19.38
C VAL A 232 -5.64 -28.11 -20.51
N PRO A 233 -6.96 -28.32 -20.72
CA PRO A 233 -7.66 -27.64 -21.80
C PRO A 233 -8.00 -26.18 -21.49
N ASP A 234 -7.62 -25.27 -22.40
CA ASP A 234 -8.05 -23.88 -22.38
C ASP A 234 -9.59 -23.70 -22.57
N PRO A 235 -10.24 -22.72 -21.89
CA PRO A 235 -9.66 -21.97 -20.80
C PRO A 235 -9.67 -22.73 -19.46
N GLU A 236 -8.60 -22.61 -18.67
CA GLU A 236 -8.48 -23.27 -17.35
C GLU A 236 -9.54 -22.77 -16.38
N THR A 237 -9.87 -21.49 -16.50
CA THR A 237 -10.82 -20.81 -15.64
C THR A 237 -12.12 -20.49 -16.37
N GLY A 238 -13.22 -20.60 -15.63
CA GLY A 238 -14.56 -20.36 -16.15
C GLY A 238 -15.55 -20.05 -15.03
N ILE A 239 -16.82 -19.95 -15.41
CA ILE A 239 -17.91 -19.69 -14.45
C ILE A 239 -18.05 -20.90 -13.54
N ASP A 240 -17.90 -20.70 -12.23
CA ASP A 240 -18.13 -21.73 -11.23
C ASP A 240 -19.63 -22.08 -11.08
N VAL A 241 -19.92 -23.08 -10.26
CA VAL A 241 -21.29 -23.58 -10.04
C VAL A 241 -22.21 -22.55 -9.36
N GLU A 242 -21.67 -21.43 -8.88
CA GLU A 242 -22.35 -20.36 -8.15
C GLU A 242 -22.46 -19.05 -8.93
N GLY A 243 -21.92 -19.00 -10.16
CA GLY A 243 -22.02 -17.85 -11.07
C GLY A 243 -20.88 -16.84 -10.95
N PHE A 244 -19.81 -17.17 -10.22
CA PHE A 244 -18.61 -16.34 -10.13
C PHE A 244 -17.46 -17.01 -10.90
N ASP A 245 -16.71 -16.23 -11.67
CA ASP A 245 -15.50 -16.72 -12.33
C ASP A 245 -14.26 -16.11 -11.67
N TYR A 246 -13.13 -16.82 -11.83
CA TYR A 246 -11.84 -16.40 -11.28
C TYR A 246 -11.45 -14.97 -11.69
N LEU A 247 -11.59 -14.63 -12.98
CA LEU A 247 -11.20 -13.33 -13.51
C LEU A 247 -12.06 -12.20 -12.92
N SER A 248 -13.38 -12.36 -12.87
CA SER A 248 -14.27 -11.39 -12.22
C SER A 248 -13.94 -11.22 -10.74
N ALA A 249 -13.62 -12.32 -10.04
CA ALA A 249 -13.30 -12.30 -8.62
C ALA A 249 -12.00 -11.50 -8.34
N ILE A 250 -10.90 -11.77 -9.04
CA ILE A 250 -9.65 -11.02 -8.86
C ILE A 250 -9.77 -9.56 -9.32
N THR A 251 -10.64 -9.28 -10.31
CA THR A 251 -10.96 -7.92 -10.75
C THR A 251 -11.71 -7.16 -9.66
N ASP A 252 -12.70 -7.78 -9.02
CA ASP A 252 -13.51 -7.18 -7.97
C ASP A 252 -12.70 -6.86 -6.72
N PHE A 253 -11.76 -7.73 -6.35
CA PHE A 253 -10.84 -7.44 -5.24
C PHE A 253 -10.07 -6.14 -5.47
N GLN A 254 -9.51 -5.94 -6.67
CA GLN A 254 -8.76 -4.73 -7.03
C GLN A 254 -9.68 -3.52 -7.23
N ARG A 255 -10.87 -3.73 -7.82
CA ARG A 255 -11.86 -2.68 -8.08
C ARG A 255 -12.40 -2.06 -6.80
N PHE A 256 -12.66 -2.88 -5.79
CA PHE A 256 -13.27 -2.43 -4.53
C PHE A 256 -12.27 -2.17 -3.41
N MET A 257 -10.97 -2.30 -3.69
CA MET A 257 -9.90 -1.97 -2.75
C MET A 257 -9.83 -0.45 -2.51
N ALA A 258 -9.81 -0.06 -1.24
CA ALA A 258 -9.53 1.30 -0.83
C ALA A 258 -8.09 1.71 -1.23
N PRO A 259 -7.83 3.01 -1.45
CA PRO A 259 -6.46 3.50 -1.57
C PRO A 259 -5.72 3.29 -0.24
N PRO A 260 -4.38 3.12 -0.26
CA PRO A 260 -3.61 3.04 0.98
C PRO A 260 -3.85 4.26 1.89
N PRO A 261 -3.76 4.09 3.22
CA PRO A 261 -4.00 5.17 4.17
C PRO A 261 -3.01 6.32 4.00
N ARG A 262 -3.40 7.51 4.44
CA ARG A 262 -2.53 8.68 4.54
C ARG A 262 -2.72 9.33 5.91
N ALA A 263 -1.65 9.43 6.68
CA ALA A 263 -1.66 10.03 8.00
C ALA A 263 -0.49 11.02 8.16
N PRO A 264 -0.76 12.32 8.39
CA PRO A 264 -2.06 12.99 8.41
C PRO A 264 -2.71 13.13 7.02
N ALA A 265 -4.05 13.18 6.98
CA ALA A 265 -4.80 13.04 5.72
C ALA A 265 -4.69 14.27 4.79
N SER A 266 -4.42 15.46 5.32
CA SER A 266 -4.28 16.68 4.50
C SER A 266 -3.56 17.82 5.23
N GLY A 267 -3.18 18.87 4.49
CA GLY A 267 -2.80 20.16 5.08
C GLY A 267 -1.32 20.32 5.46
N MET A 268 -0.49 19.30 5.22
CA MET A 268 0.96 19.38 5.44
C MET A 268 1.63 20.42 4.55
N ARG A 269 2.59 21.15 5.09
CA ARG A 269 3.32 22.20 4.36
C ARG A 269 4.12 21.64 3.17
N GLY A 270 4.59 20.41 3.26
CA GLY A 270 5.32 19.72 2.18
C GLY A 270 4.54 19.61 0.87
N GLU A 271 3.21 19.50 0.92
CA GLU A 271 2.34 19.44 -0.26
C GLU A 271 2.39 20.75 -1.06
N LEU A 272 2.44 21.89 -0.37
CA LEU A 272 2.60 23.21 -1.01
C LEU A 272 3.99 23.38 -1.64
N ILE A 273 5.02 22.81 -1.02
CA ILE A 273 6.39 22.84 -1.55
C ILE A 273 6.49 22.00 -2.82
N MET A 274 5.86 20.83 -2.84
CA MET A 274 5.77 19.95 -4.02
C MET A 274 5.22 20.69 -5.25
N ASP A 275 4.17 21.49 -5.07
CA ASP A 275 3.60 22.34 -6.13
C ASP A 275 4.58 23.44 -6.58
N GLN A 276 5.21 24.11 -5.61
CA GLN A 276 6.13 25.23 -5.89
C GLN A 276 7.38 24.83 -6.67
N ILE A 277 7.91 23.63 -6.44
CA ILE A 277 9.12 23.12 -7.11
C ILE A 277 8.82 22.35 -8.40
N GLY A 278 7.54 22.22 -8.77
CA GLY A 278 7.12 21.67 -10.06
C GLY A 278 6.89 20.16 -10.09
N CYS A 279 7.01 19.45 -8.96
CA CYS A 279 6.69 18.01 -8.87
C CYS A 279 5.23 17.73 -9.26
N SER A 280 4.30 18.61 -8.86
CA SER A 280 2.87 18.49 -9.18
C SER A 280 2.55 18.63 -10.67
N SER A 281 3.53 18.96 -11.53
CA SER A 281 3.33 18.98 -12.98
C SER A 281 3.02 17.59 -13.52
N CYS A 282 3.69 16.55 -12.99
CA CYS A 282 3.44 15.14 -13.32
C CYS A 282 2.65 14.44 -12.20
N HIS A 283 3.02 14.71 -10.95
CA HIS A 283 2.37 14.14 -9.77
C HIS A 283 1.13 14.94 -9.36
N VAL A 284 0.14 15.00 -10.25
CA VAL A 284 -1.07 15.82 -10.07
C VAL A 284 -1.83 15.38 -8.81
N PRO A 285 -2.11 16.29 -7.85
CA PRO A 285 -2.61 15.91 -6.54
C PRO A 285 -3.93 15.14 -6.55
N ALA A 286 -4.92 15.61 -7.33
CA ALA A 286 -6.29 15.13 -7.17
C ALA A 286 -7.09 15.03 -8.46
N PHE A 287 -8.02 14.08 -8.46
CA PHE A 287 -9.05 13.88 -9.48
C PHE A 287 -10.42 13.72 -8.83
N THR A 288 -11.49 13.85 -9.62
CA THR A 288 -12.83 13.45 -9.21
C THR A 288 -13.31 12.31 -10.09
N THR A 289 -13.74 11.21 -9.50
CA THR A 289 -14.27 10.07 -10.27
C THR A 289 -15.60 10.44 -10.96
N SER A 290 -15.94 9.70 -12.00
CA SER A 290 -17.14 9.96 -12.80
C SER A 290 -18.41 9.86 -11.95
N VAL A 291 -19.43 10.63 -12.35
CA VAL A 291 -20.78 10.57 -11.79
C VAL A 291 -21.72 9.65 -12.60
N SER A 292 -21.15 8.87 -13.53
CA SER A 292 -21.91 7.94 -14.37
C SER A 292 -22.74 6.98 -13.52
N GLN A 293 -23.97 6.70 -13.95
CA GLN A 293 -24.86 5.78 -13.26
C GLN A 293 -24.47 4.32 -13.44
N ASP A 294 -23.62 4.02 -14.44
CA ASP A 294 -23.11 2.68 -14.72
C ASP A 294 -21.98 2.26 -13.76
N LEU A 295 -21.42 3.21 -12.98
CA LEU A 295 -20.45 2.92 -11.92
C LEU A 295 -21.15 2.56 -10.61
N GLU A 296 -20.53 1.69 -9.84
CA GLU A 296 -20.90 1.39 -8.46
C GLU A 296 -20.93 2.67 -7.61
N GLU A 297 -21.87 2.75 -6.66
CA GLU A 297 -22.03 3.95 -5.81
C GLU A 297 -20.75 4.26 -5.02
N ALA A 298 -20.04 3.22 -4.58
CA ALA A 298 -18.77 3.34 -3.87
C ALA A 298 -17.66 4.01 -4.70
N LEU A 299 -17.74 3.97 -6.03
CA LEU A 299 -16.76 4.56 -6.93
C LEU A 299 -17.18 5.91 -7.50
N ARG A 300 -18.43 6.33 -7.30
CA ARG A 300 -19.04 7.45 -8.04
C ARG A 300 -18.82 8.80 -7.35
N GLY A 301 -18.39 9.80 -8.12
CA GLY A 301 -18.27 11.20 -7.67
C GLY A 301 -17.35 11.40 -6.47
N LYS A 302 -16.33 10.57 -6.32
CA LYS A 302 -15.35 10.62 -5.22
C LYS A 302 -14.20 11.54 -5.59
N MET A 303 -13.82 12.43 -4.68
CA MET A 303 -12.54 13.14 -4.80
C MET A 303 -11.44 12.23 -4.29
N ILE A 304 -10.40 12.03 -5.09
CA ILE A 304 -9.29 11.14 -4.79
C ILE A 304 -7.96 11.86 -4.95
N GLN A 305 -6.94 11.42 -4.22
CA GLN A 305 -5.62 12.05 -4.21
C GLN A 305 -4.50 11.06 -4.57
N PRO A 306 -4.40 10.62 -5.84
CA PRO A 306 -3.39 9.65 -6.26
C PRO A 306 -2.00 10.26 -6.44
N TYR A 307 -1.87 11.60 -6.56
CA TYR A 307 -0.60 12.28 -6.88
C TYR A 307 0.07 11.73 -8.15
N SER A 308 -0.69 11.63 -9.22
CA SER A 308 -0.27 11.11 -10.52
C SER A 308 -1.20 11.62 -11.61
N ASP A 309 -0.67 11.99 -12.76
CA ASP A 309 -1.46 12.33 -13.96
C ASP A 309 -1.77 11.13 -14.87
N PHE A 310 -1.17 9.96 -14.57
CA PHE A 310 -1.24 8.73 -15.36
C PHE A 310 -0.70 8.86 -16.80
N LEU A 311 0.06 9.91 -17.09
CA LEU A 311 0.67 10.13 -18.40
C LEU A 311 2.04 9.45 -18.49
N LEU A 312 2.48 9.23 -19.73
CA LEU A 312 3.85 8.82 -20.04
C LEU A 312 4.76 10.04 -20.08
N HIS A 313 5.88 9.94 -19.36
CA HIS A 313 6.92 10.96 -19.31
C HIS A 313 8.27 10.39 -19.70
N ASP A 314 9.04 11.17 -20.45
CA ASP A 314 10.41 10.82 -20.80
C ASP A 314 11.31 10.98 -19.58
N MET A 315 11.76 9.84 -19.05
CA MET A 315 12.64 9.75 -17.88
C MET A 315 14.12 9.74 -18.27
N GLY A 316 14.44 9.89 -19.56
CA GLY A 316 15.80 9.84 -20.10
C GLY A 316 16.52 8.57 -19.65
N ALA A 317 17.77 8.72 -19.22
CA ALA A 317 18.61 7.61 -18.75
C ALA A 317 18.07 6.85 -17.51
N ALA A 318 16.98 7.32 -16.87
CA ALA A 318 16.30 6.59 -15.81
C ALA A 318 15.11 5.74 -16.29
N GLY A 319 14.74 5.81 -17.57
CA GLY A 319 13.78 4.89 -18.19
C GLY A 319 14.33 3.46 -18.29
N ASP A 320 13.47 2.52 -18.70
CA ASP A 320 13.81 1.10 -18.75
C ASP A 320 14.37 0.65 -20.11
N GLY A 321 14.25 1.47 -21.15
CA GLY A 321 14.78 1.17 -22.48
C GLY A 321 13.92 0.18 -23.27
N ILE A 322 12.69 -0.11 -22.83
CA ILE A 322 11.78 -1.09 -23.45
C ILE A 322 10.64 -0.34 -24.13
N GLU A 323 10.30 -0.65 -25.38
CA GLU A 323 9.04 -0.19 -25.97
C GLU A 323 7.90 -1.15 -25.69
N GLU A 324 6.71 -0.61 -25.42
CA GLU A 324 5.47 -1.37 -25.30
C GLU A 324 4.33 -0.62 -26.00
N GLY A 325 3.92 -1.12 -27.16
CA GLY A 325 2.92 -0.46 -27.99
C GLY A 325 3.42 0.91 -28.48
N GLU A 326 2.71 1.99 -28.13
CA GLU A 326 3.13 3.36 -28.47
C GLU A 326 4.04 3.99 -27.39
N ALA A 327 4.25 3.32 -26.25
CA ALA A 327 5.16 3.80 -25.22
C ALA A 327 6.61 3.55 -25.63
N GLN A 328 7.36 4.64 -25.84
CA GLN A 328 8.76 4.63 -26.23
C GLN A 328 9.69 4.13 -25.09
N GLU A 329 10.95 3.88 -25.43
CA GLU A 329 11.97 3.25 -24.57
C GLU A 329 12.13 3.93 -23.21
N TRP A 330 12.19 5.26 -23.23
CA TRP A 330 12.49 6.08 -22.05
C TRP A 330 11.24 6.56 -21.33
N TRP A 331 10.07 6.23 -21.86
CA TRP A 331 8.80 6.74 -21.36
C TRP A 331 8.26 5.84 -20.28
N MET A 332 7.97 6.42 -19.11
CA MET A 332 7.38 5.71 -17.98
C MET A 332 6.12 6.42 -17.53
N LYS A 333 5.12 5.66 -17.10
CA LYS A 333 3.91 6.22 -16.51
C LYS A 333 4.25 6.83 -15.16
N THR A 334 3.77 8.04 -14.87
CA THR A 334 3.79 8.55 -13.50
C THR A 334 2.91 7.66 -12.62
N THR A 335 3.50 6.87 -11.72
CA THR A 335 2.76 6.02 -10.79
C THR A 335 2.13 6.86 -9.67
N PRO A 336 0.97 6.45 -9.12
CA PRO A 336 0.41 7.09 -7.93
C PRO A 336 1.43 7.12 -6.79
N LEU A 337 1.54 8.26 -6.09
CA LEU A 337 2.37 8.37 -4.89
C LEU A 337 1.64 7.94 -3.62
N TRP A 338 0.32 7.69 -3.65
CA TRP A 338 -0.33 7.09 -2.50
C TRP A 338 0.26 5.70 -2.18
N GLY A 339 0.47 5.39 -0.90
CA GLY A 339 1.14 4.15 -0.49
C GLY A 339 2.67 4.14 -0.55
N LEU A 340 3.32 5.26 -0.88
CA LEU A 340 4.78 5.39 -0.94
C LEU A 340 5.49 4.95 0.35
N ALA A 341 4.86 5.14 1.51
CA ALA A 341 5.40 4.71 2.79
C ALA A 341 5.38 3.19 2.99
N ALA A 342 4.40 2.50 2.41
CA ALA A 342 4.28 1.04 2.46
C ALA A 342 5.11 0.33 1.38
N GLN A 343 5.62 1.07 0.38
CA GLN A 343 6.43 0.52 -0.70
C GLN A 343 7.83 0.14 -0.20
N PRO A 344 8.29 -1.12 -0.35
CA PRO A 344 9.63 -1.52 0.07
C PRO A 344 10.74 -0.97 -0.85
N ALA A 345 10.41 -0.66 -2.11
CA ALA A 345 11.32 -0.06 -3.07
C ALA A 345 10.57 0.85 -4.04
N SER A 346 11.27 1.84 -4.58
CA SER A 346 10.76 2.80 -5.57
C SER A 346 11.48 2.65 -6.91
N TRP A 347 10.92 3.28 -7.95
CA TRP A 347 11.27 3.12 -9.37
C TRP A 347 10.90 1.77 -9.96
N HIS A 348 10.80 1.73 -11.29
CA HIS A 348 10.34 0.54 -11.99
C HIS A 348 11.18 -0.69 -11.68
N ASP A 349 12.49 -0.58 -11.48
CA ASP A 349 13.39 -1.71 -11.20
C ASP A 349 13.67 -1.94 -9.70
N GLY A 350 13.10 -1.09 -8.83
CA GLY A 350 13.32 -1.12 -7.40
C GLY A 350 14.74 -0.68 -6.99
N ARG A 351 15.43 0.16 -7.78
CA ARG A 351 16.80 0.62 -7.47
C ARG A 351 16.92 1.46 -6.20
N CYS A 352 15.82 2.07 -5.75
CA CYS A 352 15.77 2.82 -4.50
C CYS A 352 15.06 1.98 -3.44
N SER A 353 15.82 1.29 -2.60
CA SER A 353 15.32 0.29 -1.64
C SER A 353 15.92 0.47 -0.24
N GLU A 354 16.20 1.71 0.15
CA GLU A 354 16.68 2.00 1.50
C GLU A 354 15.60 1.66 2.53
N GLU A 355 16.03 1.18 3.70
CA GLU A 355 15.13 0.84 4.82
C GLU A 355 14.47 2.10 5.37
N GLU A 356 15.26 3.15 5.61
CA GLU A 356 14.77 4.46 6.05
C GLU A 356 14.02 5.17 4.92
N ILE A 357 12.76 5.50 5.17
CA ILE A 357 11.87 6.07 4.17
C ILE A 357 12.40 7.38 3.59
N HIS A 358 13.00 8.26 4.41
CA HIS A 358 13.56 9.51 3.90
C HIS A 358 14.74 9.29 2.95
N ASP A 359 15.59 8.30 3.22
CA ASP A 359 16.72 7.97 2.33
C ASP A 359 16.22 7.34 1.02
N ARG A 360 15.19 6.49 1.09
CA ARG A 360 14.54 5.93 -0.10
C ARG A 360 13.91 7.02 -0.96
N LEU A 361 13.22 7.99 -0.35
CA LEU A 361 12.64 9.15 -1.04
C LEU A 361 13.72 10.03 -1.67
N LEU A 362 14.83 10.29 -0.96
CA LEU A 362 15.96 11.06 -1.49
C LEU A 362 16.62 10.36 -2.68
N CYS A 363 16.82 9.05 -2.62
CA CYS A 363 17.25 8.26 -3.77
C CYS A 363 16.27 8.46 -4.93
N ALA A 364 14.98 8.29 -4.68
CA ALA A 364 13.96 8.35 -5.74
C ALA A 364 13.90 9.73 -6.40
N ILE A 365 13.93 10.82 -5.61
CA ILE A 365 13.97 12.20 -6.11
C ILE A 365 15.25 12.43 -6.93
N THR A 366 16.41 11.95 -6.47
CA THR A 366 17.68 12.13 -7.19
C THR A 366 17.65 11.48 -8.57
N GLN A 367 17.07 10.28 -8.70
CA GLN A 367 16.98 9.56 -9.98
C GLN A 367 16.15 10.32 -11.02
N HIS A 368 15.23 11.20 -10.62
CA HIS A 368 14.47 12.05 -11.56
C HIS A 368 15.38 13.05 -12.30
N GLY A 369 16.57 13.33 -11.77
CA GLY A 369 17.57 14.22 -12.36
C GLY A 369 18.45 13.56 -13.41
N ALA A 370 18.11 12.35 -13.86
CA ALA A 370 18.83 11.63 -14.91
C ALA A 370 18.90 12.44 -16.21
N SER A 371 19.98 12.24 -16.97
CA SER A 371 20.18 12.94 -18.25
C SER A 371 19.03 12.64 -19.22
N GLY A 372 18.44 13.69 -19.80
CA GLY A 372 17.32 13.58 -20.73
C GLY A 372 15.94 13.59 -20.06
N SER A 373 15.85 13.41 -18.73
CA SER A 373 14.58 13.40 -18.01
C SER A 373 13.87 14.75 -18.07
N GLN A 374 12.54 14.72 -18.23
CA GLN A 374 11.68 15.91 -18.14
C GLN A 374 11.66 16.52 -16.72
N ALA A 375 12.05 15.76 -15.70
CA ALA A 375 11.97 16.17 -14.29
C ALA A 375 13.24 16.86 -13.76
N VAL A 376 14.29 17.03 -14.57
CA VAL A 376 15.58 17.62 -14.15
C VAL A 376 15.40 18.97 -13.43
N ALA A 377 14.56 19.86 -13.97
CA ALA A 377 14.33 21.18 -13.37
C ALA A 377 13.68 21.10 -11.97
N SER A 378 12.79 20.12 -11.75
CA SER A 378 12.16 19.90 -10.45
C SER A 378 13.16 19.38 -9.41
N VAL A 379 14.12 18.55 -9.84
CA VAL A 379 15.21 18.07 -8.97
C VAL A 379 16.17 19.20 -8.62
N GLU A 380 16.57 20.04 -9.58
CA GLU A 380 17.38 21.23 -9.31
C GLU A 380 16.67 22.18 -8.34
N ALA A 381 15.35 22.34 -8.46
CA ALA A 381 14.53 23.12 -7.54
C ALA A 381 14.51 22.51 -6.14
N PHE A 382 14.36 21.18 -6.01
CA PHE A 382 14.48 20.45 -4.74
C PHE A 382 15.85 20.66 -4.09
N GLU A 383 16.93 20.56 -4.86
CA GLU A 383 18.30 20.82 -4.39
C GLU A 383 18.53 22.28 -3.96
N SER A 384 17.70 23.22 -4.42
CA SER A 384 17.77 24.62 -3.99
C SER A 384 17.03 24.93 -2.68
N LEU A 385 16.19 24.00 -2.20
CA LEU A 385 15.40 24.18 -0.98
C LEU A 385 16.28 24.28 0.29
N SER A 386 15.79 25.02 1.29
CA SER A 386 16.37 24.99 2.64
C SER A 386 16.22 23.60 3.27
N PRO A 387 17.08 23.23 4.24
CA PRO A 387 16.95 21.96 4.95
C PRO A 387 15.54 21.72 5.53
N ASP A 388 14.95 22.73 6.15
CA ASP A 388 13.60 22.63 6.71
C ASP A 388 12.55 22.36 5.62
N SER A 389 12.62 23.06 4.49
CA SER A 389 11.66 22.86 3.38
C SER A 389 11.82 21.49 2.71
N ARG A 390 13.04 20.94 2.68
CA ARG A 390 13.27 19.57 2.22
C ARG A 390 12.64 18.57 3.19
N ASN A 391 12.84 18.75 4.49
CA ASN A 391 12.22 17.89 5.50
C ASN A 391 10.70 17.96 5.47
N ASP A 392 10.12 19.15 5.31
CA ASP A 392 8.66 19.32 5.15
C ASP A 392 8.12 18.51 3.95
N LEU A 393 8.82 18.56 2.80
CA LEU A 393 8.46 17.77 1.62
C LEU A 393 8.60 16.27 1.87
N LEU A 394 9.71 15.82 2.46
CA LEU A 394 9.95 14.40 2.75
C LEU A 394 8.93 13.86 3.74
N ASN A 395 8.58 14.62 4.78
CA ASN A 395 7.54 14.25 5.76
C ASN A 395 6.17 14.10 5.08
N PHE A 396 5.81 15.03 4.19
CA PHE A 396 4.58 14.91 3.40
C PHE A 396 4.60 13.66 2.52
N LEU A 397 5.66 13.41 1.76
CA LEU A 397 5.76 12.19 0.94
C LEU A 397 5.73 10.91 1.80
N ALA A 398 6.35 10.95 2.98
CA ALA A 398 6.34 9.87 3.96
C ALA A 398 4.99 9.69 4.69
N SER A 399 4.04 10.62 4.53
CA SER A 399 2.66 10.48 5.00
C SER A 399 1.81 9.65 4.04
N LEU A 400 2.17 9.62 2.75
CA LEU A 400 1.43 8.92 1.71
C LEU A 400 1.63 7.41 1.86
N GLY A 401 0.61 6.69 2.32
CA GLY A 401 0.74 5.27 2.69
C GLY A 401 1.00 5.01 4.16
N ARG A 402 1.11 6.05 5.00
CA ARG A 402 1.33 5.87 6.44
C ARG A 402 0.03 5.43 7.10
N ARG A 403 0.10 4.33 7.87
CA ARG A 403 -1.01 3.84 8.68
C ARG A 403 -1.32 4.86 9.80
N PRO A 404 -2.59 5.21 10.06
CA PRO A 404 -2.94 6.04 11.21
C PRO A 404 -2.54 5.34 12.50
N PHE A 405 -2.24 6.11 13.54
CA PHE A 405 -1.79 5.63 14.85
C PHE A 405 -0.41 4.94 14.91
N ASP A 406 0.16 4.48 13.79
CA ASP A 406 1.46 3.80 13.68
C ASP A 406 2.67 4.75 13.82
N VAL A 407 3.09 5.01 15.06
CA VAL A 407 4.08 6.06 15.36
C VAL A 407 5.48 5.64 14.91
N ASP A 408 5.85 4.37 15.06
CA ASP A 408 7.18 3.84 14.74
C ASP A 408 7.29 3.20 13.36
N ARG A 409 6.17 3.04 12.64
CA ARG A 409 6.10 2.55 11.26
C ARG A 409 6.47 1.07 11.13
N ASP A 410 6.24 0.28 12.17
CA ASP A 410 6.45 -1.18 12.13
C ASP A 410 5.25 -1.93 11.50
N ALA A 411 4.20 -1.20 11.10
CA ALA A 411 2.95 -1.68 10.55
C ALA A 411 2.07 -2.46 11.56
N HIS A 412 2.30 -2.30 12.86
CA HIS A 412 1.55 -2.90 13.95
C HIS A 412 1.08 -1.81 14.92
N ILE A 413 -0.23 -1.73 15.19
CA ILE A 413 -0.78 -0.78 16.16
C ILE A 413 -0.91 -1.47 17.51
N GLY A 414 0.01 -1.14 18.41
CA GLY A 414 0.10 -1.74 19.72
C GLY A 414 0.43 -0.76 20.83
N ARG A 415 0.93 -1.32 21.92
CA ARG A 415 1.20 -0.58 23.16
C ARG A 415 2.21 0.55 22.99
N TYR A 416 3.21 0.41 22.11
CA TYR A 416 4.19 1.46 21.88
C TYR A 416 3.56 2.71 21.23
N ASP A 417 2.68 2.52 20.25
CA ASP A 417 1.90 3.60 19.62
C ASP A 417 1.02 4.35 20.60
N PHE A 418 0.60 3.66 21.66
CA PHE A 418 -0.18 4.24 22.73
C PHE A 418 0.69 5.03 23.73
N THR A 419 1.80 4.45 24.20
CA THR A 419 2.60 4.98 25.32
C THR A 419 3.82 5.79 24.91
N SER A 420 4.15 5.90 23.61
CA SER A 420 5.31 6.66 23.16
C SER A 420 5.39 8.05 23.83
N PRO A 421 6.51 8.40 24.50
CA PRO A 421 6.58 9.62 25.30
C PRO A 421 6.50 10.92 24.48
N SER A 422 6.84 10.88 23.19
CA SER A 422 6.86 12.06 22.31
C SER A 422 5.54 12.28 21.59
N ASP A 423 4.94 11.19 21.12
CA ASP A 423 3.94 11.18 20.07
C ASP A 423 2.99 9.98 20.18
N GLY A 424 3.00 9.26 21.30
CA GLY A 424 2.02 8.20 21.56
C GLY A 424 0.61 8.76 21.74
N PHE A 425 -0.41 7.96 21.44
CA PHE A 425 -1.80 8.39 21.49
C PHE A 425 -2.18 8.98 22.86
N SER A 426 -1.75 8.35 23.97
CA SER A 426 -1.98 8.85 25.34
C SER A 426 -1.36 10.22 25.59
N THR A 427 -0.16 10.44 25.07
CA THR A 427 0.54 11.73 25.13
C THR A 427 -0.20 12.79 24.31
N CYS A 428 -0.80 12.43 23.18
CA CYS A 428 -1.43 13.34 22.24
C CYS A 428 -2.91 13.64 22.56
N TYR A 429 -3.58 12.77 23.30
CA TYR A 429 -5.02 12.87 23.58
C TYR A 429 -5.42 14.19 24.25
N GLY A 430 -6.52 14.77 23.79
CA GLY A 430 -7.09 16.04 24.27
C GLY A 430 -6.35 17.29 23.80
N LYS A 431 -5.36 17.16 22.90
CA LYS A 431 -4.59 18.30 22.36
C LYS A 431 -5.09 18.69 20.96
N PRO A 432 -5.11 20.00 20.64
CA PRO A 432 -5.18 20.45 19.25
C PRO A 432 -3.90 20.08 18.53
N VAL A 433 -4.01 19.78 17.24
CA VAL A 433 -2.88 19.34 16.42
C VAL A 433 -2.90 19.99 15.05
N ALA A 434 -1.74 20.41 14.56
CA ALA A 434 -1.54 20.84 13.19
C ALA A 434 -1.01 19.68 12.33
N PRO A 435 -1.25 19.66 11.01
CA PRO A 435 -0.84 18.56 10.14
C PRO A 435 0.66 18.23 10.12
N ASP A 436 1.54 19.17 10.49
CA ASP A 436 2.99 18.92 10.54
C ASP A 436 3.48 18.53 11.96
N ASP A 437 2.58 18.46 12.95
CA ASP A 437 2.92 18.06 14.32
C ASP A 437 3.05 16.52 14.42
N PRO A 438 3.94 15.99 15.28
CA PRO A 438 4.10 14.54 15.46
C PRO A 438 2.79 13.81 15.84
N CYS A 439 1.93 14.45 16.64
CA CYS A 439 0.65 13.89 17.06
C CYS A 439 -0.39 13.79 15.93
N ALA A 440 -0.16 14.40 14.76
CA ALA A 440 -1.16 14.48 13.69
C ALA A 440 -1.46 13.11 13.05
N ILE A 441 -0.63 12.11 13.30
CA ILE A 441 -0.90 10.73 12.90
C ILE A 441 -2.13 10.13 13.61
N HIS A 442 -2.49 10.68 14.76
CA HIS A 442 -3.64 10.24 15.54
C HIS A 442 -4.94 10.98 15.17
N ASP A 443 -4.87 12.04 14.37
CA ASP A 443 -6.03 12.86 13.92
C ASP A 443 -6.63 12.21 12.67
N HIS A 444 -7.36 11.12 12.88
CA HIS A 444 -7.84 10.29 11.78
C HIS A 444 -9.01 10.94 11.04
N ASP A 445 -9.91 11.62 11.76
CA ASP A 445 -11.03 12.33 11.15
C ASP A 445 -10.67 13.73 10.63
N SER A 446 -9.43 14.19 10.89
CA SER A 446 -8.85 15.44 10.39
C SER A 446 -9.62 16.69 10.86
N ASP A 447 -10.17 16.66 12.07
CA ASP A 447 -10.84 17.80 12.68
C ASP A 447 -9.89 18.76 13.43
N GLY A 448 -8.62 18.37 13.56
CA GLY A 448 -7.57 19.14 14.22
C GLY A 448 -7.48 18.92 15.74
N MET A 449 -8.13 17.89 16.28
CA MET A 449 -8.13 17.53 17.71
C MET A 449 -8.00 16.03 17.89
N ILE A 450 -7.08 15.58 18.75
CA ILE A 450 -7.02 14.16 19.13
C ILE A 450 -8.07 13.91 20.22
N GLY A 451 -9.20 13.31 19.85
CA GLY A 451 -10.37 13.19 20.70
C GLY A 451 -11.01 11.82 20.73
N ILE A 452 -12.28 11.79 21.15
CA ILE A 452 -13.04 10.54 21.30
C ILE A 452 -13.32 9.86 19.94
N ALA A 453 -13.41 10.64 18.86
CA ALA A 453 -13.59 10.09 17.51
C ALA A 453 -12.34 9.29 17.08
N ASP A 454 -11.15 9.81 17.38
CA ASP A 454 -9.88 9.12 17.13
C ASP A 454 -9.71 7.93 18.07
N LEU A 455 -10.12 8.03 19.34
CA LEU A 455 -10.07 6.90 20.26
C LEU A 455 -10.92 5.72 19.76
N ASN A 456 -12.13 6.01 19.25
CA ASN A 456 -12.97 4.99 18.62
C ASN A 456 -12.29 4.37 17.38
N SER A 457 -11.57 5.18 16.60
CA SER A 457 -10.86 4.73 15.41
C SER A 457 -9.62 3.89 15.77
N LEU A 458 -8.87 4.29 16.80
CA LEU A 458 -7.76 3.53 17.38
C LEU A 458 -8.24 2.14 17.81
N ALA A 459 -9.41 2.05 18.46
CA ALA A 459 -9.97 0.77 18.87
C ALA A 459 -10.31 -0.16 17.70
N LEU A 460 -10.59 0.37 16.51
CA LEU A 460 -10.75 -0.42 15.28
C LEU A 460 -9.40 -0.75 14.64
N ALA A 461 -8.41 0.13 14.78
CA ALA A 461 -7.07 -0.02 14.21
C ALA A 461 -6.15 -0.93 15.03
N TRP A 462 -6.46 -1.16 16.30
CA TRP A 462 -5.65 -1.92 17.25
C TRP A 462 -5.40 -3.37 16.80
N ASP A 463 -4.13 -3.80 16.86
CA ASP A 463 -3.72 -5.13 16.42
C ASP A 463 -3.54 -6.14 17.56
N ASP A 464 -3.28 -5.65 18.77
CA ASP A 464 -3.13 -6.49 19.95
C ASP A 464 -4.48 -6.98 20.50
N LEU A 465 -4.45 -7.90 21.48
CA LEU A 465 -5.66 -8.32 22.17
C LEU A 465 -6.25 -7.15 22.95
N LYS A 466 -7.56 -6.91 22.76
CA LYS A 466 -8.33 -6.05 23.66
C LYS A 466 -8.51 -6.76 25.00
N THR A 467 -8.19 -6.07 26.08
CA THR A 467 -8.25 -6.57 27.46
C THR A 467 -9.25 -5.76 28.27
N ASP A 468 -9.99 -6.40 29.16
CA ASP A 468 -10.91 -5.71 30.09
C ASP A 468 -10.71 -6.41 31.42
N CYS A 469 -9.67 -6.02 32.14
CA CYS A 469 -9.22 -6.77 33.31
C CYS A 469 -10.15 -6.59 34.51
N ASN A 470 -10.83 -5.45 34.59
CA ASN A 470 -11.75 -5.11 35.68
C ASN A 470 -13.21 -5.51 35.36
N GLU A 471 -13.43 -6.10 34.18
CA GLU A 471 -14.71 -6.59 33.65
C GLU A 471 -15.81 -5.51 33.66
N ASN A 472 -15.44 -4.24 33.48
CA ASN A 472 -16.38 -3.12 33.51
C ASN A 472 -17.09 -2.91 32.15
N GLY A 473 -16.71 -3.68 31.12
CA GLY A 473 -17.24 -3.59 29.76
C GLY A 473 -16.55 -2.52 28.90
N GLN A 474 -15.47 -1.93 29.40
CA GLN A 474 -14.61 -0.96 28.76
C GLN A 474 -13.20 -1.56 28.63
N TRP A 475 -12.52 -1.26 27.54
CA TRP A 475 -11.17 -1.77 27.33
C TRP A 475 -10.18 -0.98 28.19
N ASP A 476 -9.26 -1.68 28.85
CA ASP A 476 -8.15 -1.14 29.62
C ASP A 476 -7.52 0.15 29.04
N ILE A 477 -7.24 0.20 27.73
CA ILE A 477 -6.64 1.39 27.09
C ILE A 477 -7.59 2.58 27.07
N GLU A 478 -8.89 2.33 26.85
CA GLU A 478 -9.90 3.38 26.97
C GLU A 478 -10.03 3.84 28.42
N ASP A 479 -9.90 2.93 29.40
CA ASP A 479 -9.90 3.28 30.82
C ASP A 479 -8.76 4.22 31.18
N LEU A 480 -7.57 3.97 30.63
CA LEU A 480 -6.41 4.86 30.80
C LEU A 480 -6.63 6.24 30.20
N ILE A 481 -7.19 6.31 29.00
CA ILE A 481 -7.44 7.59 28.31
C ILE A 481 -8.54 8.40 28.99
N LEU A 482 -9.62 7.74 29.43
CA LEU A 482 -10.72 8.41 30.11
C LEU A 482 -10.43 8.65 31.61
N GLY A 483 -9.35 8.06 32.13
CA GLY A 483 -8.94 8.17 33.53
C GLY A 483 -9.85 7.41 34.50
N SER A 484 -10.52 6.35 34.03
CA SER A 484 -11.27 5.42 34.88
C SER A 484 -10.34 4.55 35.72
N SER A 485 -9.16 4.22 35.19
CA SER A 485 -8.14 3.43 35.88
C SER A 485 -6.79 4.15 35.88
N PRO A 486 -6.00 4.04 36.97
CA PRO A 486 -4.67 4.64 37.04
C PRO A 486 -3.64 3.81 36.27
N ASP A 487 -2.60 4.49 35.78
CA ASP A 487 -1.35 3.92 35.23
C ASP A 487 -0.20 4.76 35.77
N VAL A 488 0.28 4.40 36.97
CA VAL A 488 1.28 5.19 37.70
C VAL A 488 2.67 5.04 37.08
N ASP A 489 2.99 3.87 36.52
CA ASP A 489 4.29 3.58 35.93
C ASP A 489 4.39 3.96 34.43
N GLY A 490 3.26 4.26 33.79
CA GLY A 490 3.16 4.72 32.40
C GLY A 490 3.37 3.60 31.38
N ASN A 491 3.18 2.33 31.77
CA ASN A 491 3.41 1.17 30.91
C ASN A 491 2.20 0.87 29.98
N GLY A 492 1.11 1.64 30.09
CA GLY A 492 -0.12 1.48 29.31
C GLY A 492 -1.00 0.32 29.76
N ILE A 493 -0.72 -0.31 30.90
CA ILE A 493 -1.54 -1.31 31.59
C ILE A 493 -2.13 -0.60 32.81
N PRO A 494 -3.44 -0.65 33.04
CA PRO A 494 -3.98 -0.15 34.31
C PRO A 494 -3.32 -0.86 35.50
N ASP A 495 -3.00 -0.12 36.56
CA ASP A 495 -2.27 -0.67 37.71
C ASP A 495 -3.03 -1.88 38.32
N GLU A 496 -4.37 -1.82 38.33
CA GLU A 496 -5.25 -2.92 38.78
C GLU A 496 -5.20 -4.17 37.89
N CYS A 497 -4.74 -4.05 36.64
CA CYS A 497 -4.56 -5.15 35.70
C CYS A 497 -3.17 -5.77 35.77
N THR A 498 -2.24 -5.14 36.48
CA THR A 498 -0.88 -5.67 36.66
C THR A 498 -0.94 -6.75 37.73
N ILE A 499 -0.75 -8.02 37.33
CA ILE A 499 -0.52 -9.09 38.30
C ILE A 499 0.81 -8.79 38.97
N CYS A 500 0.77 -8.36 40.21
CA CYS A 500 1.94 -8.11 41.05
C CYS A 500 2.45 -9.43 41.63
N PRO A 501 3.53 -10.03 41.08
CA PRO A 501 4.00 -11.34 41.53
C PRO A 501 4.72 -11.15 42.86
N GLY A 502 3.99 -11.00 43.96
CA GLY A 502 4.55 -10.62 45.25
C GLY A 502 3.60 -9.80 46.12
N ASP A 503 2.53 -9.25 45.55
CA ASP A 503 1.41 -8.67 46.30
C ASP A 503 0.49 -9.82 46.73
N LEU A 504 0.81 -10.40 47.88
CA LEU A 504 0.14 -11.59 48.41
C LEU A 504 -1.12 -11.24 49.20
N ASP A 505 -1.27 -9.99 49.64
CA ASP A 505 -2.49 -9.52 50.29
C ASP A 505 -3.44 -8.69 49.39
N LEU A 506 -3.02 -8.48 48.14
CA LEU A 506 -3.75 -7.85 47.04
C LEU A 506 -4.10 -6.38 47.34
N ASP A 507 -3.19 -5.65 47.99
CA ASP A 507 -3.35 -4.23 48.32
C ASP A 507 -2.75 -3.26 47.29
N GLY A 508 -2.15 -3.80 46.22
CA GLY A 508 -1.50 -3.07 45.14
C GLY A 508 -0.04 -2.72 45.44
N LYS A 509 0.59 -3.34 46.43
CA LYS A 509 2.02 -3.11 46.75
C LYS A 509 2.69 -4.43 47.08
N VAL A 510 4.01 -4.45 46.93
CA VAL A 510 4.87 -5.48 47.49
C VAL A 510 5.65 -4.84 48.63
N ASP A 511 5.20 -5.06 49.85
CA ASP A 511 5.83 -4.51 51.04
C ASP A 511 5.98 -5.52 52.20
N VAL A 512 6.08 -5.00 53.42
CA VAL A 512 6.29 -5.83 54.60
C VAL A 512 5.10 -6.71 54.89
N ASP A 513 3.89 -6.29 54.54
CA ASP A 513 2.67 -7.04 54.80
C ASP A 513 2.61 -8.30 53.90
N ASP A 514 3.09 -8.22 52.65
CA ASP A 514 3.26 -9.39 51.78
C ASP A 514 4.34 -10.34 52.26
N LEU A 515 5.47 -9.81 52.73
CA LEU A 515 6.51 -10.64 53.34
C LEU A 515 5.97 -11.39 54.57
N LEU A 516 5.10 -10.74 55.33
CA LEU A 516 4.43 -11.38 56.47
C LEU A 516 3.44 -12.44 56.00
N VAL A 517 2.69 -12.22 54.92
CA VAL A 517 1.84 -13.27 54.31
C VAL A 517 2.69 -14.45 53.84
N LEU A 518 3.77 -14.19 53.11
CA LEU A 518 4.67 -15.22 52.58
C LEU A 518 5.25 -16.08 53.71
N ILE A 519 5.76 -15.46 54.77
CA ILE A 519 6.43 -16.19 55.86
C ILE A 519 5.43 -16.81 56.86
N SER A 520 4.27 -16.19 57.09
CA SER A 520 3.36 -16.63 58.14
C SER A 520 2.23 -17.53 57.65
N ILE A 521 1.84 -17.42 56.38
CA ILE A 521 0.71 -18.13 55.78
C ILE A 521 1.20 -19.16 54.76
N GLU A 522 2.06 -18.73 53.84
CA GLU A 522 2.44 -19.55 52.68
C GLU A 522 3.70 -20.41 52.90
N TRP A 523 4.50 -20.12 53.93
CA TRP A 523 5.79 -20.77 54.15
C TRP A 523 5.71 -22.30 54.26
N GLY A 524 6.48 -23.00 53.42
CA GLY A 524 6.50 -24.45 53.37
C GLY A 524 5.31 -25.08 52.64
N CYS A 525 4.47 -24.28 51.98
CA CYS A 525 3.47 -24.76 51.04
C CYS A 525 4.14 -25.47 49.84
N SER A 526 3.48 -26.48 49.25
CA SER A 526 4.10 -27.41 48.29
C SER A 526 3.23 -27.80 47.08
N SER A 527 2.14 -27.05 46.81
CA SER A 527 1.35 -27.18 45.58
C SER A 527 0.32 -26.05 45.46
N GLY A 528 0.41 -25.24 44.38
CA GLY A 528 -0.59 -24.22 44.04
C GLY A 528 -0.64 -23.02 44.98
N CYS A 529 0.51 -22.64 45.54
CA CYS A 529 0.66 -21.59 46.53
C CYS A 529 0.87 -20.24 45.83
N LEU A 530 0.27 -19.16 46.34
CA LEU A 530 0.47 -17.82 45.77
C LEU A 530 1.88 -17.28 46.06
N GLY A 531 2.49 -17.73 47.18
CA GLY A 531 3.85 -17.33 47.57
C GLY A 531 4.99 -18.06 46.87
N ASP A 532 4.71 -18.95 45.89
CA ASP A 532 5.74 -19.67 45.10
C ASP A 532 6.14 -18.82 43.88
N LEU A 533 6.91 -17.77 44.16
CA LEU A 533 7.24 -16.71 43.22
C LEU A 533 8.28 -17.14 42.18
N ASP A 534 9.09 -18.15 42.48
CA ASP A 534 10.06 -18.72 41.54
C ASP A 534 9.55 -19.98 40.80
N SER A 535 8.31 -20.38 41.08
CA SER A 535 7.64 -21.56 40.50
C SER A 535 8.41 -22.87 40.72
N SER A 536 9.17 -22.97 41.81
CA SER A 536 9.89 -24.20 42.19
C SER A 536 8.96 -25.31 42.71
N GLY A 537 7.70 -24.97 43.00
CA GLY A 537 6.71 -25.86 43.60
C GLY A 537 6.73 -25.83 45.12
N SER A 538 7.49 -24.93 45.75
CA SER A 538 7.57 -24.78 47.19
C SER A 538 7.88 -23.36 47.63
N VAL A 539 7.21 -22.87 48.68
CA VAL A 539 7.49 -21.55 49.26
C VAL A 539 8.60 -21.64 50.30
N ASP A 540 9.77 -21.10 49.98
CA ASP A 540 10.95 -21.10 50.83
C ASP A 540 11.75 -19.77 50.83
N ALA A 541 13.01 -19.83 51.25
CA ALA A 541 13.85 -18.65 51.37
C ALA A 541 14.16 -17.99 50.02
N VAL A 542 14.05 -18.71 48.91
CA VAL A 542 14.24 -18.18 47.56
C VAL A 542 13.07 -17.26 47.21
N ASP A 543 11.84 -17.61 47.56
CA ASP A 543 10.66 -16.76 47.35
C ASP A 543 10.72 -15.47 48.15
N VAL A 544 11.29 -15.49 49.36
CA VAL A 544 11.57 -14.26 50.13
C VAL A 544 12.52 -13.34 49.37
N LEU A 545 13.53 -13.90 48.71
CA LEU A 545 14.48 -13.10 47.92
C LEU A 545 13.81 -12.51 46.68
N TYR A 546 12.90 -13.25 46.04
CA TYR A 546 12.08 -12.73 44.94
C TYR A 546 11.13 -11.63 45.41
N LEU A 547 10.41 -11.82 46.51
CA LEU A 547 9.49 -10.83 47.07
C LEU A 547 10.24 -9.53 47.43
N ILE A 548 11.41 -9.64 48.06
CA ILE A 548 12.26 -8.47 48.36
C ILE A 548 12.81 -7.81 47.08
N ALA A 549 13.07 -8.58 46.02
CA ALA A 549 13.49 -8.02 44.74
C ALA A 549 12.35 -7.24 44.05
N LEU A 550 11.11 -7.54 44.39
CA LEU A 550 9.89 -6.93 43.83
C LEU A 550 9.31 -5.82 44.71
N TRP A 551 10.03 -5.43 45.79
CA TRP A 551 9.57 -4.48 46.80
C TRP A 551 9.30 -3.08 46.23
N GLY A 552 8.09 -2.57 46.45
CA GLY A 552 7.65 -1.28 45.92
C GLY A 552 6.15 -1.26 45.67
N SER A 553 5.65 -0.12 45.17
CA SER A 553 4.28 -0.08 44.65
C SER A 553 4.21 -0.90 43.37
N CYS A 554 3.07 -1.56 43.19
CA CYS A 554 2.46 -1.61 41.88
C CYS A 554 1.76 -0.25 41.64
#